data_AF-A0A2N8M114-F1
#
_entry.id   AF-A0A2N8M114-F1
#
_cell.length_a   1.000
_cell.length_b   1.000
_cell.length_c   1.000
_cell.angle_alpha   90.00
_cell.angle_beta   90.00
_cell.angle_gamma   90.00
#
_symmetry.space_group_name_H-M   'P 1'
#
loop_
_entity.id
_entity.type
_entity.pdbx_description
1 polymer ?
#
loop_
_entity_poly.entity_id
_entity_poly.type
_entity_poly.pdbx_seq_one_letter_code
_entity_poly.pdbx_strand_id
1 'polypeptide(L)'
;MTISIHGRARQQGVALMVALMILVVVSILGISAMKSSVFSAKVATGTQADAMTFEAAETALTEVYRELNAMSGEDLYGNLAGDAMIQRCVSGKNKSKEGVCQAADYLDSRSLLKSESTSRLNGYEPVEGSQISTTGGGAIFVDYKIAMLGESQMSSFNLDNHHLQEALKRGIKPGSEIE
;
A
#
# COMPACT_ATOMS: atom_id res chain seq x y z
N MET A 1 63.06 31.32 51.85
CA MET A 1 61.63 30.93 51.83
C MET A 1 61.53 29.63 51.05
N THR A 2 61.47 28.50 51.75
CA THR A 2 61.48 27.15 51.17
C THR A 2 60.08 26.56 51.23
N ILE A 3 59.49 26.28 50.08
CA ILE A 3 58.17 25.65 49.95
C ILE A 3 58.35 24.13 50.08
N SER A 4 57.71 23.54 51.09
CA SER A 4 57.74 22.11 51.38
C SER A 4 56.58 21.40 50.68
N ILE A 5 56.89 20.55 49.71
CA ILE A 5 55.91 19.74 48.96
C ILE A 5 55.69 18.43 49.72
N HIS A 6 54.54 18.28 50.37
CA HIS A 6 54.21 17.09 51.17
C HIS A 6 53.75 15.92 50.30
N GLY A 7 54.47 14.80 50.42
CA GLY A 7 53.98 13.41 50.41
C GLY A 7 53.01 12.95 49.31
N ARG A 8 53.54 12.34 48.24
CA ARG A 8 52.79 11.42 47.36
C ARG A 8 52.45 10.13 48.11
N ALA A 9 51.23 10.03 48.65
CA ALA A 9 50.72 8.83 49.28
C ALA A 9 49.99 7.90 48.27
N ARG A 10 50.11 6.58 48.50
CA ARG A 10 49.68 5.40 47.72
C ARG A 10 48.17 5.27 47.39
N GLN A 11 47.51 6.26 46.79
CA GLN A 11 46.08 6.17 46.39
C GLN A 11 45.83 5.71 44.94
N GLN A 12 46.83 5.17 44.24
CA GLN A 12 46.70 4.81 42.82
C GLN A 12 45.65 3.70 42.53
N GLY A 13 45.32 2.84 43.49
CA GLY A 13 44.32 1.77 43.28
C GLY A 13 42.86 2.25 43.33
N VAL A 14 42.56 3.23 44.19
CA VAL A 14 41.17 3.72 44.38
C VAL A 14 40.73 4.58 43.20
N ALA A 15 41.64 5.39 42.65
CA ALA A 15 41.37 6.19 41.46
C ALA A 15 40.97 5.31 40.25
N LEU A 16 41.63 4.16 40.10
CA LEU A 16 41.32 3.22 39.02
C LEU A 16 39.92 2.59 39.19
N MET A 17 39.55 2.22 40.42
CA MET A 17 38.22 1.69 40.73
C MET A 17 37.11 2.70 40.46
N VAL A 18 37.30 3.96 40.88
CA VAL A 18 36.31 5.03 40.64
C VAL A 18 36.17 5.31 39.15
N ALA A 19 37.28 5.39 38.42
CA ALA A 19 37.25 5.56 36.96
C ALA A 19 36.49 4.41 36.28
N LEU A 20 36.70 3.17 36.71
CA LEU A 20 36.02 2.00 36.17
C LEU A 20 34.52 2.02 36.50
N MET A 21 34.14 2.44 37.71
CA MET A 21 32.72 2.62 38.06
C MET A 21 32.04 3.68 37.19
N ILE A 22 32.69 4.83 36.97
CA ILE A 22 32.16 5.88 36.09
C ILE A 22 32.03 5.37 34.66
N LEU A 23 33.04 4.66 34.14
CA LEU A 23 32.97 4.05 32.81
C LEU A 23 31.80 3.07 32.67
N VAL A 24 31.53 2.26 33.70
CA VAL A 24 30.38 1.35 33.70
C VAL A 24 29.06 2.12 33.65
N VAL A 25 28.91 3.15 34.48
CA VAL A 25 27.68 3.97 34.49
C VAL A 25 27.47 4.66 33.14
N VAL A 26 28.51 5.30 32.59
CA VAL A 26 28.44 5.95 31.27
C VAL A 26 28.13 4.92 30.17
N SER A 27 28.70 3.71 30.25
CA SER A 27 28.40 2.64 29.29
C SER A 27 26.94 2.20 29.34
N ILE A 28 26.35 2.06 30.54
CA ILE A 28 24.93 1.69 30.70
C ILE A 28 24.02 2.80 30.14
N LEU A 29 24.35 4.07 30.38
CA LEU A 29 23.63 5.20 29.81
C LEU A 29 23.72 5.21 28.27
N GLY A 30 24.92 4.94 27.72
CA GLY A 30 25.14 4.83 26.28
C GLY A 30 24.32 3.71 25.62
N ILE A 31 24.29 2.52 26.22
CA ILE A 31 23.51 1.38 25.71
C ILE A 31 22.01 1.68 25.78
N SER A 32 21.56 2.34 26.86
CA SER A 32 20.14 2.71 27.03
C SER A 32 19.69 3.68 25.94
N ALA A 33 20.52 4.68 25.62
CA ALA A 33 20.27 5.59 24.51
C ALA A 33 20.23 4.84 23.15
N MET A 34 21.20 3.96 22.90
CA MET A 34 21.26 3.18 21.66
C MET A 34 20.04 2.27 21.47
N LYS A 35 19.57 1.63 22.53
CA LYS A 35 18.37 0.78 22.49
C LYS A 35 17.13 1.58 22.09
N SER A 36 16.98 2.80 22.63
CA SER A 36 15.89 3.72 22.27
C SER A 36 15.98 4.12 20.79
N SER A 37 17.18 4.49 20.31
CA SER A 37 17.39 4.84 18.91
C SER A 37 17.04 3.71 17.94
N VAL A 38 17.43 2.47 18.26
CA VAL A 38 17.09 1.29 17.43
C VAL A 38 15.59 1.03 17.43
N PHE A 39 14.91 1.21 18.56
CA PHE A 39 13.45 1.07 18.62
C PHE A 39 12.76 2.11 17.73
N SER A 40 13.12 3.39 17.86
CA SER A 40 12.58 4.46 17.01
C SER A 40 12.84 4.21 15.53
N ALA A 41 14.03 3.71 15.17
CA ALA A 41 14.36 3.34 13.79
C ALA A 41 13.45 2.21 13.26
N LYS A 42 13.19 1.17 14.07
CA LYS A 42 12.28 0.09 13.69
C LYS A 42 10.85 0.59 13.46
N VAL A 43 10.35 1.46 14.34
CA VAL A 43 9.02 2.06 14.19
C VAL A 43 8.96 2.89 12.90
N ALA A 44 9.97 3.75 12.66
CA ALA A 44 10.03 4.56 11.45
C ALA A 44 10.08 3.71 10.16
N THR A 45 10.85 2.63 10.15
CA THR A 45 10.89 1.69 9.02
C THR A 45 9.55 0.97 8.84
N GLY A 46 8.88 0.57 9.93
CA GLY A 46 7.55 -0.03 9.87
C GLY A 46 6.52 0.92 9.26
N THR A 47 6.46 2.17 9.71
CA THR A 47 5.56 3.18 9.14
C THR A 47 5.87 3.50 7.69
N GLN A 48 7.14 3.46 7.30
CA GLN A 48 7.54 3.63 5.91
C GLN A 48 7.09 2.45 5.04
N ALA A 49 7.24 1.22 5.54
CA ALA A 49 6.80 0.02 4.83
C ALA A 49 5.28 0.01 4.63
N ASP A 50 4.53 0.42 5.66
CA ASP A 50 3.07 0.55 5.61
C ASP A 50 2.61 1.60 4.57
N ALA A 51 3.26 2.77 4.56
CA ALA A 51 3.00 3.80 3.55
C ALA A 51 3.32 3.33 2.12
N MET A 52 4.41 2.57 1.93
CA MET A 52 4.74 1.99 0.62
C MET A 52 3.68 0.96 0.17
N THR A 53 3.17 0.12 1.06
CA THR A 53 2.07 -0.81 0.72
C THR A 53 0.79 -0.05 0.37
N PHE A 54 0.43 0.97 1.15
CA PHE A 54 -0.72 1.83 0.85
C PHE A 54 -0.62 2.46 -0.56
N GLU A 55 0.53 3.06 -0.89
CA GLU A 55 0.74 3.68 -2.21
C GLU A 55 0.71 2.64 -3.35
N ALA A 56 1.19 1.42 -3.09
CA ALA A 56 1.15 0.35 -4.07
C ALA A 56 -0.27 -0.14 -4.34
N ALA A 57 -1.13 -0.28 -3.33
CA ALA A 57 -2.53 -0.63 -3.54
C ALA A 57 -3.24 0.46 -4.36
N GLU A 58 -2.98 1.73 -4.06
CA GLU A 58 -3.57 2.87 -4.77
C GLU A 58 -3.06 2.99 -6.22
N THR A 59 -1.81 2.62 -6.46
CA THR A 59 -1.25 2.56 -7.82
C THR A 59 -2.01 1.53 -8.67
N ALA A 60 -2.34 0.37 -8.12
CA ALA A 60 -3.15 -0.64 -8.82
C ALA A 60 -4.57 -0.16 -9.12
N LEU A 61 -5.19 0.57 -8.20
CA LEU A 61 -6.50 1.19 -8.42
C LEU A 61 -6.44 2.28 -9.49
N THR A 62 -5.41 3.12 -9.48
CA THR A 62 -5.23 4.19 -10.47
C THR A 62 -5.11 3.64 -11.89
N GLU A 63 -4.39 2.54 -12.07
CA GLU A 63 -4.24 1.91 -13.39
C GLU A 63 -5.56 1.30 -13.88
N VAL A 64 -6.33 0.64 -13.00
CA VAL A 64 -7.65 0.13 -13.37
C VAL A 64 -8.63 1.26 -13.62
N TYR A 65 -8.59 2.34 -12.85
CA TYR A 65 -9.41 3.52 -13.09
C TYR A 65 -9.11 4.12 -14.47
N ARG A 66 -7.85 4.16 -14.89
CA ARG A 66 -7.44 4.60 -16.23
C ARG A 66 -7.99 3.67 -17.31
N GLU A 67 -7.96 2.37 -17.09
CA GLU A 67 -8.52 1.36 -18.00
C GLU A 67 -10.05 1.48 -18.12
N LEU A 68 -10.76 1.55 -16.99
CA LEU A 68 -12.21 1.74 -16.94
C LEU A 68 -12.66 3.04 -17.63
N ASN A 69 -11.87 4.11 -17.52
CA ASN A 69 -12.17 5.37 -18.20
C ASN A 69 -11.92 5.32 -19.70
N ALA A 70 -10.93 4.54 -20.15
CA ALA A 70 -10.62 4.34 -21.56
C ALA A 70 -11.61 3.41 -22.28
N MET A 71 -12.30 2.53 -21.53
CA MET A 71 -13.33 1.64 -22.08
C MET A 71 -14.62 2.37 -22.46
N SER A 72 -15.24 1.91 -23.55
CA SER A 72 -16.57 2.33 -23.94
C SER A 72 -17.63 1.74 -22.99
N GLY A 73 -18.83 2.32 -22.94
CA GLY A 73 -19.92 1.79 -22.11
C GLY A 73 -20.41 0.41 -22.57
N GLU A 74 -20.23 0.08 -23.85
CA GLU A 74 -20.57 -1.23 -24.43
C GLU A 74 -19.54 -2.29 -24.02
N ASP A 75 -18.25 -1.96 -24.13
CA ASP A 75 -17.15 -2.84 -23.69
C ASP A 75 -17.17 -3.06 -22.18
N LEU A 76 -17.55 -2.04 -21.39
CA LEU A 76 -17.65 -2.16 -19.95
C LEU A 76 -18.67 -3.24 -19.55
N TYR A 77 -19.85 -3.21 -20.18
CA TYR A 77 -20.85 -4.23 -19.95
C TYR A 77 -20.35 -5.59 -20.45
N GLY A 78 -19.78 -5.67 -21.65
CA GLY A 78 -19.25 -6.94 -22.18
C GLY A 78 -18.15 -7.57 -21.33
N ASN A 79 -17.30 -6.78 -20.66
CA ASN A 79 -16.18 -7.26 -19.85
C ASN A 79 -16.52 -7.51 -18.37
N LEU A 80 -17.57 -6.88 -17.83
CA LEU A 80 -17.96 -7.01 -16.42
C LEU A 80 -19.37 -7.63 -16.21
N ALA A 81 -20.12 -7.95 -17.27
CA ALA A 81 -21.38 -8.66 -17.16
C ALA A 81 -21.17 -10.10 -16.65
N GLY A 82 -22.21 -10.66 -16.03
CA GLY A 82 -22.24 -12.08 -15.67
C GLY A 82 -21.21 -12.52 -14.62
N ASP A 83 -20.91 -11.65 -13.64
CA ASP A 83 -19.94 -11.91 -12.55
C ASP A 83 -18.46 -11.92 -13.00
N ALA A 84 -18.18 -11.42 -14.20
CA ALA A 84 -16.82 -11.24 -14.68
C ALA A 84 -16.08 -10.17 -13.84
N MET A 85 -14.81 -10.46 -13.53
CA MET A 85 -13.92 -9.57 -12.79
C MET A 85 -12.69 -9.23 -13.60
N ILE A 86 -12.33 -7.95 -13.63
CA ILE A 86 -11.07 -7.50 -14.22
C ILE A 86 -10.01 -7.57 -13.14
N GLN A 87 -9.02 -8.45 -13.33
CA GLN A 87 -7.84 -8.53 -12.49
C GLN A 87 -6.64 -7.93 -13.21
N ARG A 88 -5.92 -7.05 -12.52
CA ARG A 88 -4.68 -6.43 -13.01
C ARG A 88 -3.59 -6.54 -11.97
N CYS A 89 -2.41 -6.96 -12.41
CA CYS A 89 -1.19 -6.91 -11.65
C CYS A 89 -0.33 -5.72 -12.12
N VAL A 90 0.16 -4.94 -11.16
CA VAL A 90 1.10 -3.85 -11.41
C VAL A 90 2.50 -4.29 -11.02
N SER A 91 3.38 -4.36 -12.02
CA SER A 91 4.79 -4.67 -11.85
C SER A 91 5.64 -3.53 -12.42
N GLY A 92 6.92 -3.48 -12.03
CA GLY A 92 7.87 -2.51 -12.60
C GLY A 92 8.07 -2.63 -14.12
N LYS A 93 7.67 -3.75 -14.74
CA LYS A 93 7.76 -3.99 -16.20
C LYS A 93 6.47 -3.70 -16.94
N ASN A 94 5.34 -4.06 -16.35
CA ASN A 94 4.01 -3.87 -16.92
C ASN A 94 3.05 -3.44 -15.81
N LYS A 95 2.47 -2.25 -15.98
CA LYS A 95 1.55 -1.63 -15.02
C LYS A 95 0.10 -2.09 -15.14
N SER A 96 -0.24 -2.81 -16.21
CA SER A 96 -1.59 -3.31 -16.46
C SER A 96 -1.52 -4.74 -16.97
N LYS A 97 -0.75 -5.58 -16.27
CA LYS A 97 -0.66 -7.00 -16.63
C LYS A 97 -1.97 -7.67 -16.26
N GLU A 98 -2.55 -8.43 -17.18
CA GLU A 98 -3.78 -9.17 -16.92
C GLU A 98 -3.58 -10.33 -15.93
N GLY A 99 -4.51 -10.47 -14.98
CA GLY A 99 -4.52 -11.51 -13.95
C GLY A 99 -3.82 -11.13 -12.66
N VAL A 100 -3.76 -12.08 -11.72
CA VAL A 100 -3.12 -11.94 -10.40
C VAL A 100 -1.60 -11.89 -10.49
N CYS A 101 -0.96 -11.22 -9.54
CA CYS A 101 0.49 -11.10 -9.52
C CYS A 101 1.19 -12.44 -9.24
N GLN A 102 2.09 -12.83 -10.14
CA GLN A 102 2.89 -14.05 -10.00
C GLN A 102 4.10 -13.82 -9.08
N ALA A 103 4.85 -14.89 -8.78
CA ALA A 103 6.00 -14.83 -7.86
C ALA A 103 7.14 -13.90 -8.31
N ALA A 104 7.22 -13.55 -9.59
CA ALA A 104 8.22 -12.65 -10.16
C ALA A 104 7.69 -11.24 -10.46
N ASP A 105 6.40 -10.99 -10.25
CA ASP A 105 5.77 -9.70 -10.51
C ASP A 105 5.87 -8.83 -9.26
N TYR A 106 6.88 -7.97 -9.24
CA TYR A 106 7.08 -6.99 -8.19
C TYR A 106 6.96 -5.58 -8.75
N LEU A 107 6.36 -4.71 -7.97
CA LEU A 107 6.24 -3.28 -8.27
C LEU A 107 7.60 -2.58 -8.12
N ASP A 108 8.40 -3.03 -7.14
CA ASP A 108 9.68 -2.44 -6.79
C ASP A 108 10.88 -3.23 -7.34
N SER A 109 12.02 -2.56 -7.45
CA SER A 109 13.27 -3.19 -7.91
C SER A 109 13.87 -4.16 -6.90
N ARG A 110 13.48 -4.07 -5.63
CA ARG A 110 14.01 -4.93 -4.55
C ARG A 110 13.19 -6.22 -4.38
N SER A 111 12.15 -6.42 -5.19
CA SER A 111 11.31 -7.62 -5.17
C SER A 111 10.63 -7.87 -3.83
N LEU A 112 10.11 -6.81 -3.21
CA LEU A 112 9.48 -6.85 -1.90
C LEU A 112 7.98 -6.56 -1.95
N LEU A 113 7.53 -5.81 -2.95
CA LEU A 113 6.20 -5.23 -3.01
C LEU A 113 5.40 -5.79 -4.17
N LYS A 114 4.27 -6.41 -3.86
CA LYS A 114 3.27 -6.83 -4.84
C LYS A 114 2.08 -5.89 -4.79
N SER A 115 1.46 -5.69 -5.95
CA SER A 115 0.39 -4.71 -6.16
C SER A 115 -0.56 -5.26 -7.21
N GLU A 116 -1.78 -5.55 -6.82
CA GLU A 116 -2.81 -6.08 -7.69
C GLU A 116 -4.14 -5.37 -7.47
N SER A 117 -5.03 -5.45 -8.44
CA SER A 117 -6.36 -4.90 -8.33
C SER A 117 -7.38 -5.82 -8.97
N THR A 118 -8.55 -5.88 -8.35
CA THR A 118 -9.71 -6.64 -8.81
C THR A 118 -10.90 -5.70 -8.91
N SER A 119 -11.54 -5.65 -10.08
CA SER A 119 -12.73 -4.83 -10.32
C SER A 119 -13.91 -5.68 -10.76
N ARG A 120 -15.07 -5.43 -10.17
CA ARG A 120 -16.32 -6.14 -10.47
C ARG A 120 -17.48 -5.17 -10.58
N LEU A 121 -18.47 -5.52 -11.41
CA LEU A 121 -19.72 -4.77 -11.47
C LEU A 121 -20.57 -5.07 -10.23
N ASN A 122 -20.89 -4.05 -9.45
CA ASN A 122 -21.67 -4.12 -8.21
C ASN A 122 -23.12 -3.63 -8.39
N GLY A 123 -23.58 -3.53 -9.64
CA GLY A 123 -24.94 -3.13 -10.02
C GLY A 123 -24.98 -1.92 -10.95
N TYR A 124 -26.19 -1.44 -11.19
CA TYR A 124 -26.45 -0.27 -12.03
C TYR A 124 -27.63 0.53 -11.50
N GLU A 125 -27.63 1.83 -11.73
CA GLU A 125 -28.76 2.70 -11.46
C GLU A 125 -29.18 3.44 -12.74
N PRO A 126 -30.47 3.45 -13.10
CA PRO A 126 -30.94 4.20 -14.25
C PRO A 126 -30.73 5.69 -14.01
N VAL A 127 -30.24 6.40 -15.02
CA VAL A 127 -30.07 7.85 -14.94
C VAL A 127 -31.46 8.50 -14.91
N GLU A 128 -31.69 9.45 -14.00
CA GLU A 128 -32.96 10.17 -13.90
C GLU A 128 -33.33 10.84 -15.24
N GLY A 129 -34.57 10.61 -15.70
CA GLY A 129 -35.06 11.14 -16.97
C GLY A 129 -34.64 10.34 -18.22
N SER A 130 -33.92 9.21 -18.06
CA SER A 130 -33.65 8.30 -19.19
C SER A 130 -34.96 7.65 -19.69
N GLN A 131 -35.20 7.74 -20.99
CA GLN A 131 -36.36 7.13 -21.64
C GLN A 131 -35.96 5.75 -22.17
N ILE A 132 -36.77 4.74 -21.88
CA ILE A 132 -36.61 3.40 -22.47
C ILE A 132 -37.21 3.47 -23.88
N SER A 133 -36.35 3.46 -24.91
CA SER A 133 -36.81 3.32 -26.29
C SER A 133 -37.37 1.91 -26.48
N THR A 134 -38.66 1.76 -26.77
CA THR A 134 -39.31 0.43 -26.91
C THR A 134 -39.34 -0.09 -28.35
N THR A 135 -38.83 0.68 -29.32
CA THR A 135 -38.79 0.31 -30.74
C THR A 135 -37.34 0.13 -31.20
N GLY A 136 -36.94 -1.09 -31.58
CA GLY A 136 -35.66 -1.38 -32.25
C GLY A 136 -34.48 -1.71 -31.34
N GLY A 137 -34.63 -2.65 -30.41
CA GLY A 137 -33.54 -3.08 -29.52
C GLY A 137 -33.26 -2.02 -28.44
N GLY A 138 -34.30 -1.69 -27.67
CA GLY A 138 -34.28 -0.63 -26.67
C GLY A 138 -33.05 -0.65 -25.80
N ALA A 139 -32.54 0.50 -25.40
CA ALA A 139 -31.43 0.60 -24.46
C ALA A 139 -31.70 1.75 -23.49
N ILE A 140 -31.17 1.62 -22.28
CA ILE A 140 -31.31 2.63 -21.23
C ILE A 140 -29.93 3.10 -20.79
N PHE A 141 -29.81 4.40 -20.53
CA PHE A 141 -28.62 4.97 -19.92
C PHE A 141 -28.62 4.65 -18.43
N VAL A 142 -27.58 3.95 -17.98
CA VAL A 142 -27.38 3.58 -16.58
C VAL A 142 -26.03 4.05 -16.09
N ASP A 143 -25.95 4.39 -14.82
CA ASP A 143 -24.68 4.57 -14.11
C ASP A 143 -24.31 3.22 -13.49
N TYR A 144 -23.29 2.58 -14.04
CA TYR A 144 -22.73 1.33 -13.55
C TYR A 144 -21.91 1.60 -12.28
N LYS A 145 -22.19 0.83 -11.22
CA LYS A 145 -21.42 0.82 -9.98
C LYS A 145 -20.33 -0.23 -10.10
N ILE A 146 -19.08 0.18 -10.11
CA ILE A 146 -17.93 -0.72 -10.23
C ILE A 146 -17.20 -0.72 -8.89
N ALA A 147 -17.18 -1.86 -8.22
CA ALA A 147 -16.38 -2.04 -7.01
C ALA A 147 -14.97 -2.46 -7.42
N MET A 148 -13.98 -1.69 -6.99
CA MET A 148 -12.56 -1.92 -7.25
C MET A 148 -11.87 -2.18 -5.92
N LEU A 149 -11.10 -3.25 -5.84
CA LEU A 149 -10.27 -3.61 -4.70
C LEU A 149 -8.81 -3.54 -5.14
N GLY A 150 -8.03 -2.66 -4.53
CA GLY A 150 -6.57 -2.61 -4.67
C GLY A 150 -5.93 -3.36 -3.52
N GLU A 151 -5.02 -4.27 -3.82
CA GLU A 151 -4.34 -5.10 -2.84
C GLU A 151 -2.84 -4.91 -2.98
N SER A 152 -2.16 -4.83 -1.85
CA SER A 152 -0.71 -4.79 -1.82
C SER A 152 -0.18 -5.66 -0.72
N GLN A 153 1.00 -6.23 -0.96
CA GLN A 153 1.64 -7.11 0.01
C GLN A 153 3.14 -6.88 0.05
N MET A 154 3.67 -6.76 1.28
CA MET A 154 5.09 -6.73 1.56
C MET A 154 5.45 -7.84 2.57
N SER A 155 5.74 -9.03 2.03
CA SER A 155 5.98 -10.24 2.83
C SER A 155 7.12 -10.09 3.84
N SER A 156 8.17 -9.34 3.51
CA SER A 156 9.32 -9.12 4.41
C SER A 156 8.98 -8.37 5.71
N PHE A 157 7.91 -7.58 5.71
CA PHE A 157 7.43 -6.85 6.89
C PHE A 157 6.12 -7.42 7.44
N ASN A 158 5.58 -8.48 6.84
CA ASN A 158 4.25 -9.04 7.14
C ASN A 158 3.16 -7.95 7.11
N LEU A 159 3.19 -7.14 6.04
CA LEU A 159 2.21 -6.09 5.79
C LEU A 159 1.38 -6.45 4.57
N ASP A 160 0.08 -6.27 4.70
CA ASP A 160 -0.91 -6.34 3.64
C ASP A 160 -1.81 -5.10 3.74
N ASN A 161 -2.25 -4.59 2.60
CA ASN A 161 -3.17 -3.47 2.56
C ASN A 161 -4.21 -3.68 1.46
N HIS A 162 -5.47 -3.37 1.78
CA HIS A 162 -6.64 -3.62 0.95
C HIS A 162 -7.48 -2.35 0.87
N HIS A 163 -7.59 -1.77 -0.33
CA HIS A 163 -8.32 -0.54 -0.59
C HIS A 163 -9.54 -0.84 -1.44
N LEU A 164 -10.73 -0.71 -0.86
CA LEU A 164 -11.98 -0.80 -1.62
C LEU A 164 -12.44 0.59 -2.02
N GLN A 165 -12.64 0.80 -3.32
CA GLN A 165 -13.21 2.02 -3.88
C GLN A 165 -14.36 1.68 -4.84
N GLU A 166 -15.35 2.55 -4.91
CA GLU A 166 -16.43 2.43 -5.89
C GLU A 166 -16.31 3.53 -6.93
N ALA A 167 -16.36 3.14 -8.21
CA ALA A 167 -16.41 4.06 -9.34
C ALA A 167 -17.78 4.00 -10.00
N LEU A 168 -18.27 5.17 -10.42
CA LEU A 168 -19.48 5.30 -11.22
C LEU A 168 -19.09 5.57 -12.67
N LYS A 169 -19.58 4.75 -13.58
CA LYS A 169 -19.38 4.96 -15.02
C LYS A 169 -20.71 4.91 -15.74
N ARG A 170 -21.03 6.00 -16.44
CA ARG A 170 -22.20 6.04 -17.31
C ARG A 170 -21.98 5.14 -18.53
N GLY A 171 -22.96 4.28 -18.79
CA GLY A 171 -22.98 3.42 -19.96
C GLY A 171 -24.39 3.18 -20.45
N ILE A 172 -24.48 2.33 -21.47
CA ILE A 172 -25.74 1.92 -22.08
C ILE A 172 -25.96 0.47 -21.69
N LYS A 173 -27.16 0.16 -21.20
CA LYS A 173 -27.59 -1.21 -20.95
C LYS A 173 -28.60 -1.62 -22.02
N PRO A 174 -28.40 -2.73 -22.75
CA PRO A 174 -29.39 -3.21 -23.70
C PRO A 174 -30.66 -3.66 -22.98
N GLY A 175 -31.79 -3.33 -23.58
CA GLY A 175 -33.14 -3.50 -23.07
C GLY A 175 -33.59 -4.95 -23.00
N SER A 176 -32.92 -5.84 -23.75
CA SER A 176 -33.12 -7.29 -23.67
C SER A 176 -32.70 -7.91 -22.34
N GLU A 177 -31.94 -7.18 -21.52
CA GLU A 177 -31.41 -7.66 -20.24
C GLU A 177 -31.93 -6.84 -19.05
N ILE A 178 -32.90 -5.95 -19.28
CA ILE A 178 -33.62 -5.28 -18.20
C ILE A 178 -34.65 -6.27 -17.65
N GLU A 179 -34.33 -6.88 -16.51
CA GLU A 179 -35.26 -7.67 -15.69
C GLU A 179 -36.09 -6.77 -14.77
#